data_AF-A0A975F3Q7-F1
#
_entry.id   AF-A0A975F3Q7-F1
#
_cell.length_a   1.000
_cell.length_b   1.000
_cell.length_c   1.000
_cell.angle_alpha   90.00
_cell.angle_beta   90.00
_cell.angle_gamma   90.00
#
_symmetry.space_group_name_H-M   'P 1'
#
loop_
_entity.id
_entity.type
_entity.pdbx_description
1 polymer ?
#
loop_
_entity_poly.entity_id
_entity_poly.type
_entity_poly.pdbx_seq_one_letter_code
_entity_poly.pdbx_strand_id
1 'polypeptide(L)'
;MDKVIGRNLRDPQKWSRILKGILHIPVFSCAIFIFNNFFTLGLKTAEKIKQIFFNIFSKLKKSDLIAFILFFTVFFFIAYYKIIDSDFYYADDKARLIGDDKTSWISFGRYVSQFFSVFIHTSFPLVDVAPLTQFFSILIMSFSLMILILILDNKIKIAKSFPLTFLFISPFFSQCFSYRFDNIYMTLAVFFTLIPFLFKDDKISFIYLSIVFLVLSCMSYQAATSVYIMLVIFISLNKIKKNENIKEVIKFILSSVISFTIALLIYKLLFDCSSDPKYFVPATEENYFSTSISIQVIPQNIKNYVLIVANNVGGIWLKVFIICSAIIYYVFSIKNSKINKFIFAAVSIVFIATAFILSLGPYMILKKPLLAPRVFMGFNMFIALILYFCVENILCSNLSVKNKYIFSIPTHFVIYGCITFLYAYGNCLSHQKEYSDFRFQLIINDMNEYIKEGDVYISFKGKSTDYCQALDVAVKQYPIINLLLENQPSPNSSWNDEYLYKFNLVSEQENSKEKLPLLKESYYHDLYGKDNHFVVNLKK
;
A
#
# COMPACT_ATOMS: atom_id res chain seq x y z
N MET A 1 3.81 12.30 34.60
CA MET A 1 2.91 12.14 33.44
C MET A 1 1.62 11.45 33.89
N ASP A 2 1.68 10.46 34.79
CA ASP A 2 0.50 9.88 35.47
C ASP A 2 -0.36 10.91 36.19
N LYS A 3 0.27 11.90 36.86
CA LYS A 3 -0.43 13.05 37.48
C LYS A 3 -1.17 13.96 36.49
N VAL A 4 -0.81 13.94 35.21
CA VAL A 4 -1.44 14.78 34.15
C VAL A 4 -2.55 14.00 33.45
N ILE A 5 -2.42 12.67 33.35
CA ILE A 5 -3.33 11.79 32.58
C ILE A 5 -4.32 11.06 33.52
N GLY A 6 -4.15 11.16 34.83
CA GLY A 6 -5.08 10.59 35.82
C GLY A 6 -5.09 9.05 35.91
N ARG A 7 -4.11 8.37 35.30
CA ARG A 7 -3.95 6.91 35.35
C ARG A 7 -2.48 6.50 35.30
N ASN A 8 -2.14 5.38 35.93
CA ASN A 8 -0.80 4.80 35.89
C ASN A 8 -0.45 4.31 34.47
N LEU A 9 0.68 4.79 33.95
CA LEU A 9 1.28 4.38 32.70
C LEU A 9 1.80 2.94 32.85
N ARG A 10 1.12 1.99 32.20
CA ARG A 10 1.47 0.57 32.22
C ARG A 10 2.89 0.26 31.68
N ASP A 11 3.52 1.18 30.94
CA ASP A 11 4.91 1.03 30.44
C ASP A 11 5.61 2.40 30.18
N PRO A 12 6.40 2.92 31.14
CA PRO A 12 7.12 4.19 30.98
C PRO A 12 8.17 4.21 29.86
N GLN A 13 8.80 3.07 29.55
CA GLN A 13 9.81 2.99 28.49
C GLN A 13 9.15 3.12 27.11
N LYS A 14 7.96 2.54 26.94
CA LYS A 14 7.14 2.71 25.74
C LYS A 14 6.69 4.15 25.54
N TRP A 15 6.19 4.82 26.57
CA TRP A 15 5.82 6.24 26.45
C TRP A 15 7.03 7.12 26.18
N SER A 16 8.21 6.75 26.68
CA SER A 16 9.47 7.39 26.27
C SER A 16 9.78 7.15 24.79
N ARG A 17 9.55 5.95 24.23
CA ARG A 17 9.72 5.70 22.78
C ARG A 17 8.70 6.46 21.93
N ILE A 18 7.44 6.52 22.35
CA ILE A 18 6.39 7.30 21.68
C ILE A 18 6.75 8.78 21.72
N LEU A 19 7.13 9.31 22.89
CA LEU A 19 7.59 10.69 23.01
C LEU A 19 8.84 10.94 22.16
N LYS A 20 9.85 10.06 22.18
CA LYS A 20 11.04 10.17 21.33
C LYS A 20 10.66 10.15 19.84
N GLY A 21 9.77 9.26 19.43
CA GLY A 21 9.26 9.15 18.07
C GLY A 21 8.45 10.37 17.62
N ILE A 22 7.58 10.86 18.49
CA ILE A 22 6.87 12.12 18.29
C ILE A 22 7.85 13.28 18.28
N LEU A 23 8.96 13.25 19.02
CA LEU A 23 10.00 14.27 18.98
C LEU A 23 10.86 14.19 17.71
N HIS A 24 11.04 13.01 17.10
CA HIS A 24 11.80 12.86 15.86
C HIS A 24 11.21 13.68 14.70
N ILE A 25 9.88 13.84 14.62
CA ILE A 25 9.25 14.63 13.56
C ILE A 25 9.47 16.13 13.75
N PRO A 26 9.09 16.77 14.87
CA PRO A 26 9.44 18.14 15.19
C PRO A 26 10.93 18.38 15.09
N VAL A 27 11.80 17.46 15.53
CA VAL A 27 13.26 17.62 15.40
C VAL A 27 13.67 17.63 13.92
N PHE A 28 13.15 16.72 13.11
CA PHE A 28 13.43 16.70 11.67
C PHE A 28 12.84 17.93 10.95
N SER A 29 11.61 18.31 11.28
CA SER A 29 10.95 19.53 10.79
C SER A 29 11.67 20.79 11.25
N CYS A 30 12.18 20.84 12.47
CA CYS A 30 13.01 21.92 13.00
C CYS A 30 14.36 21.94 12.29
N ALA A 31 14.98 20.79 12.00
CA ALA A 31 16.21 20.74 11.22
C ALA A 31 15.99 21.26 9.79
N ILE A 32 14.87 20.87 9.16
CA ILE A 32 14.44 21.41 7.85
C ILE A 32 14.16 22.91 7.95
N PHE A 33 13.45 23.35 8.99
CA PHE A 33 13.11 24.76 9.19
C PHE A 33 14.36 25.60 9.42
N ILE A 34 15.28 25.12 10.25
CA ILE A 34 16.57 25.78 10.51
C ILE A 34 17.36 25.85 9.21
N PHE A 35 17.44 24.73 8.47
CA PHE A 35 18.07 24.71 7.15
C PHE A 35 17.47 25.75 6.20
N ASN A 36 16.14 25.78 6.07
CA ASN A 36 15.44 26.66 5.14
C ASN A 36 15.49 28.14 5.53
N ASN A 37 15.51 28.47 6.83
CA ASN A 37 15.45 29.86 7.27
C ASN A 37 16.80 30.47 7.63
N PHE A 38 17.80 29.68 8.03
CA PHE A 38 19.08 30.19 8.53
C PHE A 38 20.26 29.94 7.60
N PHE A 39 20.14 29.02 6.63
CA PHE A 39 21.20 28.79 5.65
C PHE A 39 20.85 29.42 4.30
N THR A 40 21.82 30.13 3.71
CA THR A 40 21.66 30.85 2.44
C THR A 40 21.18 29.96 1.30
N LEU A 41 21.62 28.70 1.26
CA LEU A 41 21.15 27.72 0.28
C LEU A 41 19.68 27.33 0.50
N GLY A 42 19.28 27.17 1.77
CA GLY A 42 17.90 26.86 2.15
C GLY A 42 16.94 27.98 1.81
N LEU A 43 17.28 29.24 2.13
CA LEU A 43 16.46 30.41 1.81
C LEU A 43 16.22 30.55 0.31
N LYS A 44 17.29 30.48 -0.50
CA LYS A 44 17.19 30.51 -1.97
C LYS A 44 16.33 29.38 -2.51
N THR A 45 16.42 28.19 -1.91
CA THR A 45 15.64 27.02 -2.33
C THR A 45 14.18 27.17 -1.92
N ALA A 46 13.88 27.68 -0.73
CA ALA A 46 12.52 27.90 -0.24
C ALA A 46 11.76 28.93 -1.07
N GLU A 47 12.38 30.07 -1.39
CA GLU A 47 11.79 31.09 -2.25
C GLU A 47 11.50 30.55 -3.66
N LYS A 48 12.48 29.84 -4.25
CA LYS A 48 12.30 29.17 -5.54
C LYS A 48 11.18 28.14 -5.52
N ILE A 49 11.10 27.31 -4.48
CA ILE A 49 10.04 26.32 -4.31
C ILE A 49 8.68 27.02 -4.26
N LYS A 50 8.55 28.08 -3.47
CA LYS A 50 7.32 28.87 -3.38
C LYS A 50 6.94 29.47 -4.73
N GLN A 51 7.91 30.00 -5.47
CA GLN A 51 7.68 30.60 -6.79
C GLN A 51 7.27 29.56 -7.83
N ILE A 52 7.94 28.39 -7.89
CA ILE A 52 7.58 27.29 -8.79
C ILE A 52 6.17 26.79 -8.47
N PHE A 53 5.86 26.57 -7.18
CA PHE A 53 4.53 26.16 -6.76
C PHE A 53 3.47 27.20 -7.18
N PHE A 54 3.70 28.48 -6.88
CA PHE A 54 2.81 29.55 -7.31
C PHE A 54 2.65 29.58 -8.83
N ASN A 55 3.71 29.44 -9.61
CA ASN A 55 3.68 29.44 -11.07
C ASN A 55 2.91 28.25 -11.66
N ILE A 56 2.93 27.09 -11.02
CA ILE A 56 2.16 25.92 -11.45
C ILE A 56 0.67 26.16 -11.18
N PHE A 57 0.32 26.53 -9.95
CA PHE A 57 -1.08 26.61 -9.53
C PHE A 57 -1.79 27.90 -9.97
N SER A 58 -1.08 29.02 -10.15
CA SER A 58 -1.65 30.28 -10.66
C SER A 58 -2.14 30.17 -12.11
N LYS A 59 -1.59 29.25 -12.90
CA LYS A 59 -2.02 28.99 -14.28
C LYS A 59 -3.31 28.16 -14.37
N LEU A 60 -3.76 27.60 -13.26
CA LEU A 60 -4.91 26.70 -13.21
C LEU A 60 -6.12 27.45 -12.64
N LYS A 61 -7.28 27.29 -13.29
CA LYS A 61 -8.51 27.85 -12.76
C LYS A 61 -8.90 27.07 -11.50
N LYS A 62 -9.26 27.79 -10.44
CA LYS A 62 -9.74 27.19 -9.18
C LYS A 62 -10.93 26.26 -9.39
N SER A 63 -11.85 26.60 -10.30
CA SER A 63 -12.99 25.76 -10.69
C SER A 63 -12.55 24.39 -11.23
N ASP A 64 -11.52 24.38 -12.08
CA ASP A 64 -11.06 23.16 -12.75
C ASP A 64 -10.34 22.23 -11.75
N LEU A 65 -9.60 22.82 -10.80
CA LEU A 65 -8.99 22.10 -9.68
C LEU A 65 -10.04 21.41 -8.82
N ILE A 66 -11.07 22.16 -8.39
CA ILE A 66 -12.16 21.64 -7.55
C ILE A 66 -12.94 20.57 -8.30
N ALA A 67 -13.31 20.82 -9.56
CA ALA A 67 -14.04 19.86 -10.38
C ALA A 67 -13.25 18.56 -10.59
N PHE A 68 -11.93 18.66 -10.81
CA PHE A 68 -11.06 17.49 -10.94
C PHE A 68 -11.02 16.66 -9.66
N ILE A 69 -10.77 17.31 -8.51
CA ILE A 69 -10.68 16.63 -7.22
C ILE A 69 -12.02 15.97 -6.88
N LEU A 70 -13.14 16.70 -7.04
CA LEU A 70 -14.48 16.15 -6.78
C LEU A 70 -14.79 14.96 -7.69
N PHE A 71 -14.50 15.06 -8.99
CA PHE A 71 -14.73 13.97 -9.94
C PHE A 71 -13.99 12.70 -9.53
N PHE A 72 -12.69 12.80 -9.24
CA PHE A 72 -11.90 11.62 -8.85
C PHE A 72 -12.23 11.12 -7.44
N THR A 73 -12.66 12.01 -6.53
CA THR A 73 -13.14 11.62 -5.20
C THR A 73 -14.39 10.75 -5.34
N VAL A 74 -15.37 11.19 -6.13
CA VAL A 74 -16.58 10.42 -6.41
C VAL A 74 -16.25 9.12 -7.15
N PHE A 75 -15.36 9.17 -8.14
CA PHE A 75 -14.93 7.98 -8.87
C PHE A 75 -14.31 6.91 -7.94
N PHE A 76 -13.37 7.30 -7.08
CA PHE A 76 -12.72 6.37 -6.16
C PHE A 76 -13.68 5.88 -5.07
N PHE A 77 -14.57 6.74 -4.57
CA PHE A 77 -15.64 6.32 -3.65
C PHE A 77 -16.51 5.24 -4.27
N ILE A 78 -16.95 5.42 -5.53
CA ILE A 78 -17.72 4.40 -6.26
C ILE A 78 -16.88 3.13 -6.43
N ALA A 79 -15.64 3.25 -6.89
CA ALA A 79 -14.76 2.09 -7.13
C ALA A 79 -14.54 1.24 -5.87
N TYR A 80 -14.46 1.89 -4.71
CA TYR A 80 -14.20 1.24 -3.42
C TYR A 80 -15.43 1.00 -2.55
N TYR A 81 -16.63 1.38 -3.01
CA TYR A 81 -17.87 1.33 -2.24
C TYR A 81 -18.06 -0.02 -1.54
N LYS A 82 -17.90 -1.13 -2.28
CA LYS A 82 -18.11 -2.47 -1.74
C LYS A 82 -17.06 -2.94 -0.73
N ILE A 83 -15.86 -2.35 -0.72
CA ILE A 83 -14.85 -2.64 0.30
C ILE A 83 -15.12 -1.83 1.57
N ILE A 84 -15.68 -0.63 1.44
CA ILE A 84 -16.12 0.18 2.58
C ILE A 84 -17.33 -0.49 3.25
N ASP A 85 -18.30 -0.90 2.44
CA ASP A 85 -19.55 -1.57 2.87
C ASP A 85 -19.30 -2.91 3.58
N SER A 86 -18.20 -3.60 3.28
CA SER A 86 -17.94 -4.93 3.86
C SER A 86 -17.56 -4.90 5.34
N ASP A 87 -17.19 -3.73 5.88
CA ASP A 87 -16.87 -3.53 7.30
C ASP A 87 -15.89 -4.60 7.85
N PHE A 88 -14.85 -4.91 7.08
CA PHE A 88 -13.91 -6.00 7.37
C PHE A 88 -12.65 -5.51 8.10
N TYR A 89 -12.16 -6.26 9.09
CA TYR A 89 -10.94 -5.97 9.84
C TYR A 89 -9.76 -6.85 9.39
N TYR A 90 -8.66 -6.22 8.98
CA TYR A 90 -7.40 -6.94 8.72
C TYR A 90 -6.64 -7.24 10.02
N ALA A 91 -5.68 -8.18 10.02
CA ALA A 91 -4.87 -8.52 11.21
C ALA A 91 -4.31 -7.30 11.95
N ASP A 92 -3.74 -6.36 11.20
CA ASP A 92 -3.16 -5.15 11.75
C ASP A 92 -4.26 -4.26 12.40
N ASP A 93 -5.46 -4.20 11.83
CA ASP A 93 -6.60 -3.46 12.39
C ASP A 93 -7.12 -4.13 13.67
N LYS A 94 -7.23 -5.46 13.66
CA LYS A 94 -7.65 -6.29 14.81
C LYS A 94 -6.77 -6.06 16.02
N ALA A 95 -5.45 -6.11 15.82
CA ALA A 95 -4.54 -5.91 16.93
C ALA A 95 -4.55 -4.46 17.46
N ARG A 96 -4.95 -3.48 16.64
CA ARG A 96 -5.15 -2.09 17.08
C ARG A 96 -6.45 -1.90 17.86
N LEU A 97 -7.52 -2.61 17.48
CA LEU A 97 -8.80 -2.60 18.21
C LEU A 97 -8.66 -3.08 19.66
N ILE A 98 -7.88 -4.14 19.86
CA ILE A 98 -7.68 -4.75 21.19
C ILE A 98 -6.90 -3.80 22.12
N GLY A 99 -6.29 -2.74 21.58
CA GLY A 99 -5.43 -1.85 22.34
C GLY A 99 -4.12 -2.53 22.77
N ASP A 100 -3.78 -3.66 22.14
CA ASP A 100 -2.52 -4.34 22.42
C ASP A 100 -1.40 -3.50 21.79
N ASP A 101 -0.60 -2.94 22.69
CA ASP A 101 0.45 -1.95 22.50
C ASP A 101 1.58 -2.37 21.55
N LYS A 102 1.50 -3.60 21.05
CA LYS A 102 2.37 -4.23 20.08
C LYS A 102 2.25 -3.53 18.68
N THR A 103 1.16 -2.80 18.40
CA THR A 103 0.79 -2.26 17.07
C THR A 103 1.29 -0.83 16.76
N SER A 104 2.20 -0.30 17.57
CA SER A 104 2.77 1.03 17.33
C SER A 104 3.49 1.11 15.98
N TRP A 105 3.17 2.10 15.15
CA TRP A 105 3.88 2.34 13.89
C TRP A 105 5.38 2.62 14.09
N ILE A 106 5.76 3.08 15.28
CA ILE A 106 7.16 3.36 15.64
C ILE A 106 8.02 2.10 15.60
N SER A 107 7.47 0.92 15.94
CA SER A 107 8.22 -0.34 15.89
C SER A 107 8.68 -0.68 14.46
N PHE A 108 7.97 -0.16 13.45
CA PHE A 108 8.29 -0.28 12.03
C PHE A 108 9.02 0.95 11.46
N GLY A 109 9.50 1.88 12.29
CA GLY A 109 10.12 3.14 11.86
C GLY A 109 9.14 4.11 11.18
N ARG A 110 7.83 3.90 11.33
CA ARG A 110 6.77 4.68 10.66
C ARG A 110 6.28 5.85 11.51
N TYR A 111 7.19 6.76 11.85
CA TYR A 111 6.90 7.90 12.73
C TYR A 111 5.83 8.83 12.17
N VAL A 112 5.81 9.09 10.86
CA VAL A 112 4.83 10.00 10.24
C VAL A 112 3.43 9.43 10.42
N SER A 113 3.26 8.12 10.23
CA SER A 113 1.99 7.43 10.48
C SER A 113 1.56 7.55 11.95
N GLN A 114 2.49 7.37 12.89
CA GLN A 114 2.20 7.52 14.31
C GLN A 114 1.76 8.94 14.68
N PHE A 115 2.40 9.96 14.10
CA PHE A 115 2.06 11.35 14.39
C PHE A 115 0.69 11.71 13.83
N PHE A 116 0.44 11.41 12.55
CA PHE A 116 -0.86 11.70 11.95
C PHE A 116 -2.00 10.88 12.58
N SER A 117 -1.74 9.68 13.09
CA SER A 117 -2.77 8.88 13.77
C SER A 117 -3.33 9.55 15.02
N VAL A 118 -2.50 10.28 15.76
CA VAL A 118 -2.95 11.07 16.91
C VAL A 118 -3.96 12.15 16.48
N PHE A 119 -3.69 12.84 15.37
CA PHE A 119 -4.59 13.90 14.88
C PHE A 119 -5.88 13.35 14.30
N ILE A 120 -5.80 12.26 13.53
CA ILE A 120 -6.96 11.69 12.84
C ILE A 120 -7.91 10.99 13.81
N HIS A 121 -7.35 10.22 14.75
CA HIS A 121 -8.14 9.46 15.72
C HIS A 121 -8.45 10.26 16.99
N THR A 122 -7.80 11.42 17.19
CA THR A 122 -7.97 12.32 18.35
C THR A 122 -7.78 11.66 19.71
N SER A 123 -7.10 10.50 19.77
CA SER A 123 -7.05 9.63 20.95
C SER A 123 -5.74 8.82 21.02
N PHE A 124 -5.37 8.41 22.24
CA PHE A 124 -4.11 7.72 22.58
C PHE A 124 -4.28 6.35 23.25
N PRO A 125 -5.50 5.78 23.22
CA PRO A 125 -5.74 4.53 22.50
C PRO A 125 -6.48 4.84 21.21
N LEU A 126 -6.09 4.21 20.10
CA LEU A 126 -6.76 4.48 18.84
C LEU A 126 -8.16 3.90 18.86
N VAL A 127 -9.15 4.76 18.66
CA VAL A 127 -10.52 4.34 18.37
C VAL A 127 -10.63 4.05 16.86
N ASP A 128 -11.36 3.01 16.50
CA ASP A 128 -11.72 2.81 15.10
C ASP A 128 -12.69 3.91 14.66
N VAL A 129 -12.26 4.71 13.68
CA VAL A 129 -13.04 5.80 13.10
C VAL A 129 -13.40 5.53 11.64
N ALA A 130 -13.16 4.31 11.14
CA ALA A 130 -13.57 3.95 9.79
C ALA A 130 -15.09 4.14 9.60
N PRO A 131 -15.53 4.59 8.40
CA PRO A 131 -14.75 4.74 7.17
C PRO A 131 -14.06 6.12 7.00
N LEU A 132 -13.92 6.94 8.06
CA LEU A 132 -13.32 8.28 7.95
C LEU A 132 -11.89 8.25 7.38
N THR A 133 -11.05 7.31 7.82
CA THR A 133 -9.69 7.12 7.29
C THR A 133 -9.71 6.82 5.79
N GLN A 134 -10.63 5.96 5.35
CA GLN A 134 -10.80 5.57 3.94
C GLN A 134 -11.29 6.76 3.09
N PHE A 135 -12.16 7.63 3.62
CA PHE A 135 -12.54 8.87 2.94
C PHE A 135 -11.37 9.83 2.79
N PHE A 136 -10.52 9.98 3.81
CA PHE A 136 -9.29 10.75 3.67
C PHE A 136 -8.32 10.13 2.65
N SER A 137 -8.20 8.80 2.61
CA SER A 137 -7.44 8.11 1.56
C SER A 137 -7.95 8.46 0.16
N ILE A 138 -9.25 8.39 -0.07
CA ILE A 138 -9.87 8.75 -1.36
C ILE A 138 -9.53 10.20 -1.78
N LEU A 139 -9.56 11.13 -0.83
CA LEU A 139 -9.16 12.52 -1.08
C LEU A 139 -7.68 12.60 -1.46
N ILE A 140 -6.78 11.97 -0.70
CA ILE A 140 -5.33 11.95 -1.00
C ILE A 140 -5.04 11.28 -2.35
N MET A 141 -5.77 10.21 -2.72
CA MET A 141 -5.68 9.55 -4.03
C MET A 141 -6.03 10.55 -5.15
N SER A 142 -7.10 11.33 -4.96
CA SER A 142 -7.55 12.36 -5.92
C SER A 142 -6.53 13.48 -6.09
N PHE A 143 -5.95 13.97 -4.98
CA PHE A 143 -4.84 14.92 -5.02
C PHE A 143 -3.61 14.33 -5.69
N SER A 144 -3.27 13.07 -5.39
CA SER A 144 -2.13 12.36 -6.00
C SER A 144 -2.28 12.27 -7.52
N LEU A 145 -3.47 11.96 -8.03
CA LEU A 145 -3.75 11.99 -9.47
C LEU A 145 -3.57 13.38 -10.08
N MET A 146 -4.02 14.42 -9.39
CA MET A 146 -3.86 15.81 -9.85
C MET A 146 -2.39 16.20 -9.97
N ILE A 147 -1.59 15.88 -8.95
CA ILE A 147 -0.14 16.13 -8.96
C ILE A 147 0.51 15.31 -10.08
N LEU A 148 0.11 14.04 -10.23
CA LEU A 148 0.66 13.16 -11.25
C LEU A 148 0.38 13.66 -12.68
N ILE A 149 -0.83 14.11 -12.99
CA ILE A 149 -1.12 14.67 -14.31
C ILE A 149 -0.38 16.00 -14.55
N LEU A 150 -0.22 16.83 -13.51
CA LEU A 150 0.58 18.05 -13.60
C LEU A 150 2.05 17.74 -13.90
N ILE A 151 2.62 16.70 -13.29
CA ILE A 151 3.99 16.24 -13.57
C ILE A 151 4.14 15.81 -15.05
N LEU A 152 3.11 15.22 -15.65
CA LEU A 152 3.20 14.57 -16.96
C LEU A 152 2.78 15.48 -18.14
N ASP A 153 1.76 16.34 -17.99
CA ASP A 153 1.18 17.18 -19.06
C ASP A 153 1.12 18.68 -18.70
N ASN A 154 1.60 19.10 -17.52
CA ASN A 154 1.53 20.48 -17.00
C ASN A 154 0.11 21.12 -17.01
N LYS A 155 -0.92 20.33 -17.30
CA LYS A 155 -2.32 20.73 -17.44
C LYS A 155 -3.20 19.63 -16.83
N ILE A 156 -4.30 20.05 -16.22
CA ILE A 156 -5.24 19.12 -15.62
C ILE A 156 -6.29 18.75 -16.65
N LYS A 157 -6.36 17.47 -17.00
CA LYS A 157 -7.37 16.91 -17.92
C LYS A 157 -7.90 15.60 -17.37
N ILE A 158 -9.20 15.56 -17.07
CA ILE A 158 -9.87 14.37 -16.52
C ILE A 158 -9.68 13.15 -17.44
N ALA A 159 -9.93 13.30 -18.74
CA ALA A 159 -9.80 12.21 -19.70
C ALA A 159 -8.39 11.60 -19.77
N LYS A 160 -7.34 12.43 -19.68
CA LYS A 160 -5.96 11.93 -19.66
C LYS A 160 -5.55 11.36 -18.30
N SER A 161 -6.28 11.68 -17.24
CA SER A 161 -5.99 11.21 -15.87
C SER A 161 -6.66 9.88 -15.55
N PHE A 162 -7.70 9.51 -16.30
CA PHE A 162 -8.40 8.23 -16.13
C PHE A 162 -7.48 7.00 -16.14
N PRO A 163 -6.53 6.85 -17.09
CA PRO A 163 -5.58 5.74 -17.07
C PRO A 163 -4.69 5.67 -15.83
N LEU A 164 -4.38 6.83 -15.22
CA LEU A 164 -3.54 6.92 -14.04
C LEU A 164 -4.24 6.40 -12.77
N THR A 165 -5.57 6.27 -12.79
CA THR A 165 -6.34 5.71 -11.67
C THR A 165 -5.91 4.29 -11.31
N PHE A 166 -5.34 3.53 -12.27
CA PHE A 166 -4.81 2.18 -12.04
C PHE A 166 -3.81 2.11 -10.87
N LEU A 167 -3.05 3.19 -10.62
CA LEU A 167 -2.15 3.29 -9.46
C LEU A 167 -2.87 2.93 -8.15
N PHE A 168 -4.13 3.34 -8.05
CA PHE A 168 -4.92 3.29 -6.84
C PHE A 168 -6.09 2.32 -6.88
N ILE A 169 -6.52 1.79 -8.04
CA ILE A 169 -7.63 0.82 -8.13
C ILE A 169 -7.15 -0.60 -8.49
N SER A 170 -5.85 -0.82 -8.60
CA SER A 170 -5.32 -2.12 -8.97
C SER A 170 -5.70 -3.20 -7.94
N PRO A 171 -5.73 -4.48 -8.34
CA PRO A 171 -5.95 -5.55 -7.38
C PRO A 171 -4.92 -5.59 -6.24
N PHE A 172 -3.68 -5.17 -6.49
CA PHE A 172 -2.66 -5.07 -5.45
C PHE A 172 -2.90 -3.90 -4.48
N PHE A 173 -3.33 -2.73 -4.97
CA PHE A 173 -3.61 -1.58 -4.11
C PHE A 173 -4.87 -1.79 -3.26
N SER A 174 -5.77 -2.69 -3.66
CA SER A 174 -6.96 -3.03 -2.88
C SER A 174 -6.62 -3.40 -1.44
N GLN A 175 -5.54 -4.16 -1.20
CA GLN A 175 -5.10 -4.48 0.16
C GLN A 175 -4.73 -3.24 0.97
N CYS A 176 -4.08 -2.25 0.35
CA CYS A 176 -3.71 -1.00 1.04
C CYS A 176 -4.96 -0.25 1.51
N PHE A 177 -5.98 -0.22 0.67
CA PHE A 177 -7.23 0.46 0.96
C PHE A 177 -8.10 -0.27 1.99
N SER A 178 -8.03 -1.60 2.02
CA SER A 178 -8.86 -2.43 2.91
C SER A 178 -8.54 -2.29 4.40
N TYR A 179 -7.32 -1.87 4.77
CA TYR A 179 -7.01 -1.60 6.17
C TYR A 179 -7.83 -0.43 6.68
N ARG A 180 -8.45 -0.56 7.86
CA ARG A 180 -9.26 0.51 8.46
C ARG A 180 -8.41 1.59 9.13
N PHE A 181 -7.25 1.23 9.67
CA PHE A 181 -6.35 2.20 10.32
C PHE A 181 -5.24 2.68 9.38
N ASP A 182 -4.63 1.78 8.62
CA ASP A 182 -3.39 2.04 7.89
C ASP A 182 -3.55 2.71 6.51
N ASN A 183 -4.75 2.65 5.91
CA ASN A 183 -4.98 3.06 4.51
C ASN A 183 -4.45 4.47 4.19
N ILE A 184 -4.68 5.43 5.09
CA ILE A 184 -4.38 6.84 4.86
C ILE A 184 -2.88 7.09 4.83
N TYR A 185 -2.10 6.40 5.67
CA TYR A 185 -0.66 6.58 5.74
C TYR A 185 0.04 5.90 4.56
N MET A 186 -0.47 4.75 4.11
CA MET A 186 0.04 4.09 2.90
C MET A 186 -0.24 4.92 1.64
N THR A 187 -1.42 5.54 1.56
CA THR A 187 -1.77 6.46 0.48
C THR A 187 -0.95 7.76 0.52
N LEU A 188 -0.74 8.31 1.73
CA LEU A 188 0.09 9.49 1.94
C LEU A 188 1.55 9.24 1.55
N ALA A 189 2.07 8.04 1.81
CA ALA A 189 3.40 7.65 1.36
C ALA A 189 3.54 7.75 -0.17
N VAL A 190 2.55 7.24 -0.91
CA VAL A 190 2.50 7.39 -2.38
C VAL A 190 2.48 8.86 -2.78
N PHE A 191 1.60 9.67 -2.18
CA PHE A 191 1.51 11.11 -2.44
C PHE A 191 2.86 11.83 -2.28
N PHE A 192 3.59 11.55 -1.19
CA PHE A 192 4.90 12.14 -0.95
C PHE A 192 5.90 11.82 -2.07
N THR A 193 5.92 10.60 -2.61
CA THR A 193 6.83 10.27 -3.71
C THR A 193 6.61 11.06 -5.00
N LEU A 194 5.42 11.66 -5.18
CA LEU A 194 5.07 12.42 -6.37
C LEU A 194 5.58 13.87 -6.31
N ILE A 195 5.49 14.52 -5.14
CA ILE A 195 5.76 15.96 -4.97
C ILE A 195 7.09 16.43 -5.57
N PRO A 196 8.23 15.72 -5.40
CA PRO A 196 9.51 16.20 -5.92
C PRO A 196 9.49 16.47 -7.43
N PHE A 197 8.74 15.68 -8.20
CA PHE A 197 8.71 15.79 -9.66
C PHE A 197 8.01 17.04 -10.19
N LEU A 198 7.26 17.79 -9.36
CA LEU A 198 6.79 19.13 -9.72
C LEU A 198 7.96 20.10 -9.96
N PHE A 199 9.13 19.80 -9.38
CA PHE A 199 10.33 20.62 -9.42
C PHE A 199 11.43 20.01 -10.31
N LYS A 200 11.10 18.97 -11.11
CA LYS A 200 12.06 18.20 -11.93
C LYS A 200 12.92 19.06 -12.89
N ASP A 201 12.48 20.28 -13.20
CA ASP A 201 13.19 21.21 -14.08
C ASP A 201 14.16 22.14 -13.32
N ASP A 202 14.01 22.32 -11.99
CA ASP A 202 15.00 22.98 -11.12
C ASP A 202 15.77 21.93 -10.31
N LYS A 203 16.99 21.62 -10.74
CA LYS A 203 17.80 20.52 -10.21
C LYS A 203 18.00 20.57 -8.69
N ILE A 204 18.22 21.76 -8.13
CA ILE A 204 18.51 21.92 -6.70
C ILE A 204 17.25 21.63 -5.88
N SER A 205 16.12 22.25 -6.24
CA SER A 205 14.84 22.02 -5.57
C SER A 205 14.40 20.57 -5.73
N PHE A 206 14.57 19.98 -6.91
CA PHE A 206 14.29 18.56 -7.14
C PHE A 206 15.07 17.66 -6.19
N ILE A 207 16.40 17.79 -6.12
CA ILE A 207 17.25 16.94 -5.25
C ILE A 207 16.84 17.09 -3.78
N TYR A 208 16.72 18.34 -3.31
CA TYR A 208 16.36 18.63 -1.93
C TYR A 208 14.99 18.02 -1.56
N LEU A 209 13.97 18.28 -2.38
CA LEU A 209 12.62 17.78 -2.14
C LEU A 209 12.53 16.26 -2.30
N SER A 210 13.26 15.66 -3.25
CA SER A 210 13.35 14.21 -3.38
C SER A 210 13.85 13.56 -2.10
N ILE A 211 14.91 14.09 -1.49
CA ILE A 211 15.44 13.55 -0.23
C ILE A 211 14.39 13.67 0.88
N VAL A 212 13.83 14.86 1.09
CA VAL A 212 12.85 15.13 2.15
C VAL A 212 11.61 14.25 2.01
N PHE A 213 10.98 14.24 0.83
CA PHE A 213 9.72 13.52 0.64
C PHE A 213 9.90 12.00 0.55
N LEU A 214 11.06 11.49 0.11
CA LEU A 214 11.34 10.05 0.20
C LEU A 214 11.55 9.60 1.64
N VAL A 215 12.19 10.41 2.49
CA VAL A 215 12.28 10.12 3.94
C VAL A 215 10.89 10.12 4.57
N LEU A 216 10.05 11.12 4.28
CA LEU A 216 8.66 11.16 4.75
C LEU A 216 7.83 9.97 4.24
N SER A 217 8.04 9.56 2.99
CA SER A 217 7.44 8.33 2.45
C SER A 217 7.89 7.11 3.23
N CYS A 218 9.18 6.96 3.55
CA CYS A 218 9.66 5.81 4.33
C CYS A 218 9.11 5.79 5.76
N MET A 219 9.04 6.96 6.41
CA MET A 219 8.44 7.13 7.73
C MET A 219 6.91 7.00 7.74
N SER A 220 6.28 6.86 6.56
CA SER A 220 4.86 6.56 6.42
C SER A 220 4.65 5.09 6.03
N TYR A 221 5.18 4.71 4.85
CA TYR A 221 5.22 3.36 4.33
C TYR A 221 6.34 3.16 3.29
N GLN A 222 7.29 2.29 3.59
CA GLN A 222 8.55 2.14 2.84
C GLN A 222 8.36 1.65 1.39
N ALA A 223 7.36 0.81 1.13
CA ALA A 223 7.16 0.22 -0.20
C ALA A 223 6.75 1.25 -1.27
N ALA A 224 6.15 2.37 -0.85
CA ALA A 224 5.73 3.44 -1.77
C ALA A 224 6.92 4.06 -2.53
N THR A 225 8.15 3.96 -2.00
CA THR A 225 9.37 4.49 -2.65
C THR A 225 9.60 3.95 -4.06
N SER A 226 9.06 2.77 -4.39
CA SER A 226 9.10 2.20 -5.75
C SER A 226 8.34 3.04 -6.79
N VAL A 227 7.33 3.83 -6.40
CA VAL A 227 6.60 4.78 -7.28
C VAL A 227 7.53 5.86 -7.84
N TYR A 228 8.45 6.37 -7.01
CA TYR A 228 9.47 7.35 -7.41
C TYR A 228 10.35 6.79 -8.52
N ILE A 229 10.82 5.54 -8.39
CA ILE A 229 11.66 4.88 -9.39
C ILE A 229 10.94 4.82 -10.74
N MET A 230 9.66 4.45 -10.76
CA MET A 230 8.87 4.37 -12.00
C MET A 230 8.74 5.72 -12.69
N LEU A 231 8.50 6.80 -11.93
CA LEU A 231 8.45 8.14 -12.49
C LEU A 231 9.77 8.55 -13.15
N VAL A 232 10.91 8.28 -12.51
CA VAL A 232 12.23 8.59 -13.09
C VAL A 232 12.41 7.90 -14.44
N ILE A 233 12.10 6.59 -14.52
CA ILE A 233 12.32 5.80 -15.73
C ILE A 233 11.44 6.29 -16.88
N PHE A 234 10.13 6.47 -16.65
CA PHE A 234 9.21 6.87 -17.71
C PHE A 234 9.36 8.33 -18.13
N ILE A 235 9.65 9.25 -17.20
CA ILE A 235 9.98 10.63 -17.56
C ILE A 235 11.23 10.65 -18.44
N SER A 236 12.27 9.90 -18.07
CA SER A 236 13.51 9.80 -18.85
C SER A 236 13.28 9.22 -20.24
N LEU A 237 12.51 8.13 -20.35
CA LEU A 237 12.14 7.54 -21.65
C LEU A 237 11.35 8.52 -22.52
N ASN A 238 10.43 9.30 -21.94
CA ASN A 238 9.67 10.31 -22.67
C ASN A 238 10.56 11.47 -23.15
N LYS A 239 11.57 11.89 -22.36
CA LYS A 239 12.57 12.89 -22.79
C LYS A 239 13.39 12.38 -23.98
N ILE A 240 13.86 11.13 -23.93
CA ILE A 240 14.56 10.47 -25.04
C ILE A 240 13.67 10.41 -26.28
N LYS A 241 12.40 9.99 -26.13
CA LYS A 241 11.40 9.95 -27.22
C LYS A 241 11.26 11.30 -27.92
N LYS A 242 11.32 12.40 -27.16
CA LYS A 242 11.22 13.77 -27.66
C LYS A 242 12.52 14.34 -28.22
N ASN A 243 13.59 13.54 -28.32
CA ASN A 243 14.93 13.96 -28.74
C ASN A 243 15.49 15.10 -27.87
N GLU A 244 15.18 15.08 -26.57
CA GLU A 244 15.83 16.01 -25.62
C GLU A 244 17.29 15.61 -25.39
N ASN A 245 18.10 16.55 -24.89
CA ASN A 245 19.54 16.34 -24.70
C ASN A 245 19.83 15.14 -23.76
N ILE A 246 20.49 14.10 -24.28
CA ILE A 246 20.79 12.88 -23.54
C ILE A 246 21.65 13.14 -22.28
N LYS A 247 22.53 14.13 -22.30
CA LYS A 247 23.34 14.51 -21.13
C LYS A 247 22.45 15.02 -20.00
N GLU A 248 21.39 15.78 -20.32
CA GLU A 248 20.42 16.25 -19.33
C GLU A 248 19.53 15.12 -18.81
N VAL A 249 19.17 14.15 -19.66
CA VAL A 249 18.47 12.92 -19.22
C VAL A 249 19.33 12.12 -18.23
N ILE A 250 20.61 11.90 -18.55
CA ILE A 250 21.54 11.19 -17.67
C ILE A 250 21.73 11.95 -16.34
N LYS A 251 21.91 13.28 -16.38
CA LYS A 251 21.99 14.11 -15.16
C LYS A 251 20.73 13.98 -14.30
N PHE A 252 19.54 13.95 -14.91
CA PHE A 252 18.28 13.76 -14.19
C PHE A 252 18.21 12.38 -13.51
N ILE A 253 18.58 11.31 -14.23
CA ILE A 253 18.63 9.95 -13.68
C ILE A 253 19.62 9.89 -12.50
N LEU A 254 20.85 10.36 -12.70
CA LEU A 254 21.89 10.35 -11.65
C LEU A 254 21.47 11.15 -10.42
N SER A 255 20.91 12.35 -10.62
CA SER A 255 20.40 13.18 -9.51
C SER A 255 19.29 12.45 -8.75
N SER A 256 18.42 11.73 -9.46
CA SER A 256 17.35 10.95 -8.86
C SER A 256 17.87 9.76 -8.06
N VAL A 257 18.84 9.01 -8.60
CA VAL A 257 19.48 7.86 -7.92
C VAL A 257 20.22 8.33 -6.67
N ILE A 258 21.01 9.40 -6.76
CA ILE A 258 21.73 9.97 -5.61
C ILE A 258 20.73 10.41 -4.53
N SER A 259 19.67 11.13 -4.90
CA SER A 259 18.65 11.57 -3.94
C SER A 259 17.95 10.39 -3.27
N PHE A 260 17.62 9.35 -4.03
CA PHE A 260 16.99 8.14 -3.52
C PHE A 260 17.90 7.38 -2.54
N THR A 261 19.17 7.19 -2.89
CA THR A 261 20.15 6.54 -2.02
C THR A 261 20.38 7.33 -0.74
N ILE A 262 20.54 8.66 -0.83
CA ILE A 262 20.70 9.52 0.35
C ILE A 262 19.47 9.44 1.25
N ALA A 263 18.26 9.49 0.68
CA ALA A 263 17.02 9.38 1.46
C ALA A 263 16.92 8.05 2.22
N LEU A 264 17.23 6.93 1.55
CA LEU A 264 17.22 5.61 2.19
C LEU A 264 18.30 5.49 3.27
N LEU A 265 19.49 6.08 3.07
CA LEU A 265 20.54 6.11 4.08
C LEU A 265 20.12 6.94 5.30
N ILE A 266 19.56 8.13 5.08
CA ILE A 266 19.01 8.98 6.16
C ILE A 266 17.94 8.21 6.94
N TYR A 267 17.00 7.59 6.23
CA TYR A 267 15.97 6.76 6.85
C TYR A 267 16.60 5.63 7.68
N LYS A 268 17.53 4.87 7.09
CA LYS A 268 18.17 3.71 7.73
C LYS A 268 18.98 4.08 8.96
N LEU A 269 19.67 5.23 8.94
CA LEU A 269 20.56 5.65 10.02
C LEU A 269 19.83 6.36 11.16
N LEU A 270 18.80 7.15 10.86
CA LEU A 270 18.15 8.02 11.85
C LEU A 270 16.80 7.50 12.34
N PHE A 271 16.11 6.67 11.56
CA PHE A 271 14.70 6.33 11.80
C PHE A 271 14.42 4.83 11.81
N ASP A 272 15.24 4.00 11.14
CA ASP A 272 15.00 2.56 11.15
C ASP A 272 15.24 1.98 12.55
N CYS A 273 14.15 1.55 13.18
CA CYS A 273 14.19 0.85 14.45
C CYS A 273 14.64 -0.59 14.16
N SER A 274 15.92 -0.88 14.33
CA SER A 274 16.51 -2.24 14.30
C SER A 274 16.11 -3.07 15.53
N SER A 275 14.87 -2.96 15.98
CA SER A 275 14.32 -3.83 17.01
C SER A 275 13.69 -5.05 16.35
N ASP A 276 14.38 -6.17 16.49
CA ASP A 276 13.90 -7.54 16.38
C ASP A 276 12.38 -7.59 16.71
N PRO A 277 11.49 -7.84 15.73
CA PRO A 277 10.06 -7.79 15.95
C PRO A 277 9.61 -9.06 16.69
N LYS A 278 10.10 -9.26 17.92
CA LYS A 278 9.72 -10.38 18.81
C LYS A 278 8.24 -10.33 19.24
N TYR A 279 7.49 -9.32 18.81
CA TYR A 279 6.19 -8.98 19.37
C TYR A 279 5.04 -9.07 18.36
N PHE A 280 5.32 -9.45 17.12
CA PHE A 280 4.30 -9.77 16.13
C PHE A 280 4.77 -11.00 15.36
N VAL A 281 3.88 -11.97 15.25
CA VAL A 281 4.06 -13.33 14.74
C VAL A 281 4.43 -14.35 15.85
N PRO A 282 3.62 -15.42 16.04
CA PRO A 282 4.07 -16.60 16.76
C PRO A 282 5.41 -17.05 16.20
N ALA A 283 6.36 -17.34 17.08
CA ALA A 283 7.72 -17.70 16.72
C ALA A 283 7.78 -19.05 15.95
N THR A 284 7.46 -19.03 14.66
CA THR A 284 8.00 -19.96 13.67
C THR A 284 8.90 -19.17 12.74
N GLU A 285 10.11 -19.68 12.49
CA GLU A 285 11.17 -19.01 11.69
C GLU A 285 10.76 -18.66 10.24
N GLU A 286 9.61 -19.17 9.80
CA GLU A 286 9.08 -19.08 8.44
C GLU A 286 8.40 -17.73 8.12
N ASN A 287 7.83 -17.05 9.12
CA ASN A 287 7.01 -15.85 8.90
C ASN A 287 7.74 -14.51 9.13
N TYR A 288 9.04 -14.53 9.43
CA TYR A 288 9.85 -13.32 9.62
C TYR A 288 10.34 -12.73 8.29
N PHE A 289 10.01 -11.46 8.02
CA PHE A 289 10.68 -10.69 6.97
C PHE A 289 11.99 -10.10 7.52
N SER A 290 13.02 -10.07 6.68
CA SER A 290 14.35 -9.58 7.06
C SER A 290 14.70 -8.33 6.26
N THR A 291 15.07 -7.26 6.97
CA THR A 291 15.60 -6.02 6.38
C THR A 291 17.07 -6.12 5.99
N SER A 292 17.71 -7.27 6.22
CA SER A 292 19.09 -7.50 5.84
C SER A 292 19.24 -7.61 4.33
N ILE A 293 20.31 -7.01 3.81
CA ILE A 293 20.57 -6.94 2.37
C ILE A 293 21.40 -8.14 1.95
N SER A 294 21.04 -8.76 0.83
CA SER A 294 21.85 -9.75 0.12
C SER A 294 21.65 -9.63 -1.39
N ILE A 295 22.75 -9.63 -2.14
CA ILE A 295 22.70 -9.57 -3.60
C ILE A 295 22.39 -10.96 -4.19
N GLN A 296 22.77 -12.03 -3.48
CA GLN A 296 22.60 -13.41 -3.95
C GLN A 296 21.12 -13.82 -4.08
N VAL A 297 20.21 -13.16 -3.35
CA VAL A 297 18.77 -13.47 -3.38
C VAL A 297 18.02 -12.76 -4.50
N ILE A 298 18.65 -11.81 -5.22
CA ILE A 298 17.99 -11.02 -6.26
C ILE A 298 17.30 -11.89 -7.32
N PRO A 299 17.93 -12.93 -7.90
CA PRO A 299 17.27 -13.77 -8.91
C PRO A 299 16.02 -14.46 -8.38
N GLN A 300 16.08 -14.97 -7.14
CA GLN A 300 14.95 -15.64 -6.50
C GLN A 300 13.82 -14.66 -6.19
N ASN A 301 14.15 -13.46 -5.70
CA ASN A 301 13.17 -12.41 -5.43
C ASN A 301 12.48 -11.93 -6.71
N ILE A 302 13.23 -11.77 -7.82
CA ILE A 302 12.66 -11.46 -9.13
C ILE A 302 11.74 -12.58 -9.60
N LYS A 303 12.16 -13.85 -9.50
CA LYS A 303 11.33 -15.01 -9.87
C LYS A 303 10.00 -15.01 -9.09
N ASN A 304 10.06 -14.85 -7.77
CA ASN A 304 8.87 -14.79 -6.92
C ASN A 304 7.96 -13.62 -7.29
N TYR A 305 8.55 -12.44 -7.50
CA TYR A 305 7.84 -11.24 -7.94
C TYR A 305 7.08 -11.46 -9.27
N VAL A 306 7.76 -12.01 -10.27
CA VAL A 306 7.16 -12.29 -11.59
C VAL A 306 6.00 -13.29 -11.46
N LEU A 307 6.17 -14.36 -10.68
CA LEU A 307 5.13 -15.35 -10.45
C LEU A 307 3.91 -14.74 -9.75
N ILE A 308 4.13 -13.91 -8.73
CA ILE A 308 3.03 -13.23 -8.02
C ILE A 308 2.29 -12.30 -8.98
N VAL A 309 2.99 -11.44 -9.73
CA VAL A 309 2.35 -10.52 -10.68
C VAL A 309 1.58 -11.28 -11.76
N ALA A 310 2.21 -12.26 -12.39
CA ALA A 310 1.60 -13.03 -13.48
C ALA A 310 0.32 -13.75 -13.03
N ASN A 311 0.29 -14.26 -11.80
CA ASN A 311 -0.86 -14.99 -11.27
C ASN A 311 -1.95 -14.06 -10.72
N ASN A 312 -1.58 -12.92 -10.11
CA ASN A 312 -2.47 -12.15 -9.23
C ASN A 312 -2.86 -10.75 -9.73
N VAL A 313 -2.31 -10.24 -10.85
CA VAL A 313 -2.69 -8.91 -11.37
C VAL A 313 -4.17 -8.78 -11.76
N GLY A 314 -4.89 -9.90 -11.89
CA GLY A 314 -6.31 -9.92 -12.22
C GLY A 314 -6.75 -11.20 -12.90
N GLY A 315 -8.02 -11.23 -13.33
CA GLY A 315 -8.54 -12.29 -14.20
C GLY A 315 -7.99 -12.23 -15.62
N ILE A 316 -8.28 -13.25 -16.42
CA ILE A 316 -7.71 -13.42 -17.76
C ILE A 316 -7.92 -12.19 -18.67
N TRP A 317 -9.13 -11.60 -18.67
CA TRP A 317 -9.44 -10.43 -19.49
C TRP A 317 -8.67 -9.19 -19.06
N LEU A 318 -8.47 -8.97 -17.77
CA LEU A 318 -7.67 -7.85 -17.28
C LEU A 318 -6.21 -7.98 -17.75
N LYS A 319 -5.65 -9.20 -17.70
CA LYS A 319 -4.30 -9.49 -18.24
C LYS A 319 -4.22 -9.20 -19.75
N VAL A 320 -5.20 -9.70 -20.52
CA VAL A 320 -5.27 -9.48 -21.98
C VAL A 320 -5.32 -7.98 -22.29
N PHE A 321 -6.18 -7.21 -21.66
CA PHE A 321 -6.30 -5.78 -21.94
C PHE A 321 -5.08 -4.95 -21.49
N ILE A 322 -4.39 -5.37 -20.41
CA ILE A 322 -3.09 -4.79 -20.03
C ILE A 322 -2.06 -5.05 -21.13
N ILE A 323 -1.95 -6.29 -21.63
CA ILE A 323 -1.01 -6.65 -22.70
C ILE A 323 -1.34 -5.89 -23.99
N CYS A 324 -2.61 -5.84 -24.39
CA CYS A 324 -3.05 -5.05 -25.54
C CYS A 324 -2.67 -3.57 -25.40
N SER A 325 -2.93 -2.97 -24.23
CA SER A 325 -2.57 -1.57 -23.96
C SER A 325 -1.06 -1.35 -24.02
N ALA A 326 -0.25 -2.30 -23.53
CA ALA A 326 1.21 -2.24 -23.57
C ALA A 326 1.76 -2.35 -25.00
N ILE A 327 1.19 -3.24 -25.84
CA ILE A 327 1.55 -3.36 -27.26
C ILE A 327 1.19 -2.08 -28.01
N ILE A 328 -0.01 -1.55 -27.80
CA ILE A 328 -0.45 -0.29 -28.42
C ILE A 328 0.46 0.86 -27.98
N TYR A 329 0.76 0.98 -26.68
CA TYR A 329 1.72 1.94 -26.17
C TYR A 329 3.06 1.84 -26.89
N TYR A 330 3.63 0.64 -27.00
CA TYR A 330 4.93 0.39 -27.62
C TYR A 330 4.95 0.84 -29.09
N VAL A 331 3.95 0.39 -29.89
CA VAL A 331 3.84 0.73 -31.32
C VAL A 331 3.70 2.24 -31.52
N PHE A 332 2.79 2.89 -30.80
CA PHE A 332 2.56 4.33 -30.95
C PHE A 332 3.72 5.16 -30.38
N SER A 333 4.43 4.68 -29.36
CA SER A 333 5.60 5.36 -28.82
C SER A 333 6.74 5.38 -29.85
N ILE A 334 6.94 4.29 -30.60
CA ILE A 334 7.91 4.26 -31.72
C ILE A 334 7.46 5.17 -32.85
N LYS A 335 6.18 5.10 -33.24
CA LYS A 335 5.62 5.94 -34.32
C LYS A 335 5.79 7.44 -34.04
N ASN A 336 5.60 7.85 -32.78
CA ASN A 336 5.70 9.24 -32.35
C ASN A 336 7.10 9.65 -31.88
N SER A 337 8.10 8.76 -31.97
CA SER A 337 9.47 9.08 -31.57
C SER A 337 10.09 10.10 -32.53
N LYS A 338 10.84 11.06 -31.97
CA LYS A 338 11.59 12.07 -32.73
C LYS A 338 13.03 11.65 -33.05
N ILE A 339 13.45 10.49 -32.54
CA ILE A 339 14.74 9.87 -32.86
C ILE A 339 14.53 8.71 -33.85
N ASN A 340 15.62 8.05 -34.28
CA ASN A 340 15.51 6.88 -35.13
C ASN A 340 14.61 5.80 -34.48
N LYS A 341 13.61 5.33 -35.23
CA LYS A 341 12.57 4.40 -34.75
C LYS A 341 13.14 3.06 -34.26
N PHE A 342 14.15 2.52 -34.94
CA PHE A 342 14.80 1.27 -34.54
C PHE A 342 15.60 1.44 -33.24
N ILE A 343 16.33 2.55 -33.12
CA ILE A 343 17.06 2.89 -31.88
C ILE A 343 16.07 3.07 -30.73
N PHE A 344 14.99 3.83 -30.93
CA PHE A 344 13.97 4.04 -29.89
C PHE A 344 13.29 2.72 -29.51
N ALA A 345 12.97 1.86 -30.48
CA ALA A 345 12.41 0.54 -30.23
C ALA A 345 13.30 -0.27 -29.29
N ALA A 346 14.59 -0.42 -29.61
CA ALA A 346 15.55 -1.14 -28.76
C ALA A 346 15.68 -0.52 -27.36
N VAL A 347 15.83 0.81 -27.27
CA VAL A 347 15.94 1.52 -25.98
C VAL A 347 14.67 1.35 -25.14
N SER A 348 13.48 1.45 -25.76
CA SER A 348 12.22 1.32 -25.05
C SER A 348 11.97 -0.09 -24.51
N ILE A 349 12.38 -1.15 -25.22
CA ILE A 349 12.34 -2.52 -24.68
C ILE A 349 13.19 -2.63 -23.41
N VAL A 350 14.43 -2.14 -23.45
CA VAL A 350 15.32 -2.17 -22.29
C VAL A 350 14.72 -1.39 -21.13
N PHE A 351 14.22 -0.17 -21.38
CA PHE A 351 13.60 0.66 -20.34
C PHE A 351 12.35 0.00 -19.74
N ILE A 352 11.48 -0.61 -20.55
CA ILE A 352 10.26 -1.29 -20.06
C ILE A 352 10.63 -2.52 -19.23
N ALA A 353 11.60 -3.33 -19.68
CA ALA A 353 12.08 -4.49 -18.92
C ALA A 353 12.72 -4.08 -17.59
N THR A 354 13.58 -3.05 -17.62
CA THR A 354 14.17 -2.47 -16.40
C THR A 354 13.10 -1.89 -15.48
N ALA A 355 12.12 -1.15 -16.00
CA ALA A 355 11.02 -0.61 -15.20
C ALA A 355 10.23 -1.73 -14.51
N PHE A 356 9.88 -2.79 -15.24
CA PHE A 356 9.15 -3.93 -14.68
C PHE A 356 9.93 -4.59 -13.53
N ILE A 357 11.23 -4.86 -13.71
CA ILE A 357 12.07 -5.44 -12.65
C ILE A 357 12.20 -4.48 -11.46
N LEU A 358 12.57 -3.22 -11.71
CA LEU A 358 12.79 -2.22 -10.67
C LEU A 358 11.50 -1.76 -9.96
N SER A 359 10.32 -2.14 -10.46
CA SER A 359 9.04 -1.81 -9.84
C SER A 359 8.79 -2.51 -8.49
N LEU A 360 9.54 -3.58 -8.18
CA LEU A 360 9.61 -4.15 -6.83
C LEU A 360 10.43 -3.28 -5.86
N GLY A 361 11.26 -2.37 -6.38
CA GLY A 361 12.02 -1.41 -5.59
C GLY A 361 13.05 -2.07 -4.65
N PRO A 362 13.29 -1.48 -3.46
CA PRO A 362 14.27 -2.00 -2.49
C PRO A 362 14.00 -3.43 -2.00
N TYR A 363 12.78 -3.95 -2.18
CA TYR A 363 12.43 -5.31 -1.75
C TYR A 363 13.20 -6.40 -2.51
N MET A 364 13.72 -6.10 -3.71
CA MET A 364 14.52 -7.06 -4.47
C MET A 364 15.81 -7.50 -3.77
N ILE A 365 16.40 -6.64 -2.93
CA ILE A 365 17.70 -6.89 -2.30
C ILE A 365 17.59 -7.41 -0.86
N LEU A 366 16.38 -7.63 -0.34
CA LEU A 366 16.14 -8.11 1.01
C LEU A 366 16.26 -9.63 1.08
N LYS A 367 16.89 -10.19 2.13
CA LYS A 367 17.05 -11.64 2.32
C LYS A 367 15.72 -12.39 2.39
N LYS A 368 14.73 -11.82 3.09
CA LYS A 368 13.36 -12.34 3.21
C LYS A 368 12.39 -11.18 3.01
N PRO A 369 12.03 -10.80 1.78
CA PRO A 369 11.12 -9.67 1.55
C PRO A 369 9.69 -10.03 1.93
N LEU A 370 8.94 -9.06 2.46
CA LEU A 370 7.49 -9.18 2.56
C LEU A 370 6.89 -9.05 1.16
N LEU A 371 6.28 -10.12 0.64
CA LEU A 371 5.65 -10.17 -0.69
C LEU A 371 4.11 -10.14 -0.61
N ALA A 372 3.56 -9.34 0.29
CA ALA A 372 2.12 -9.11 0.38
C ALA A 372 1.63 -8.14 -0.72
N PRO A 373 0.39 -8.27 -1.24
CA PRO A 373 -0.12 -7.39 -2.30
C PRO A 373 0.10 -5.88 -2.09
N ARG A 374 0.01 -5.40 -0.85
CA ARG A 374 0.23 -4.00 -0.45
C ARG A 374 1.62 -3.42 -0.80
N VAL A 375 2.64 -4.23 -1.05
CA VAL A 375 3.99 -3.72 -1.39
C VAL A 375 4.17 -3.41 -2.87
N PHE A 376 3.25 -3.84 -3.74
CA PHE A 376 3.38 -3.77 -5.21
C PHE A 376 2.99 -2.39 -5.79
N MET A 377 3.15 -1.30 -5.01
CA MET A 377 2.80 0.06 -5.41
C MET A 377 3.58 0.54 -6.64
N GLY A 378 4.86 0.16 -6.76
CA GLY A 378 5.67 0.45 -7.94
C GLY A 378 5.16 -0.26 -9.18
N PHE A 379 4.70 -1.52 -9.07
CA PHE A 379 4.08 -2.22 -10.19
C PHE A 379 2.76 -1.55 -10.61
N ASN A 380 1.96 -1.08 -9.66
CA ASN A 380 0.76 -0.30 -9.96
C ASN A 380 1.11 0.96 -10.77
N MET A 381 2.18 1.67 -10.36
CA MET A 381 2.66 2.85 -11.07
C MET A 381 3.19 2.52 -12.47
N PHE A 382 3.92 1.41 -12.61
CA PHE A 382 4.43 0.92 -13.90
C PHE A 382 3.30 0.74 -14.92
N ILE A 383 2.23 0.03 -14.54
CA ILE A 383 1.07 -0.16 -15.42
C ILE A 383 0.33 1.15 -15.65
N ALA A 384 0.09 1.95 -14.60
CA ALA A 384 -0.58 3.25 -14.74
C ALA A 384 0.13 4.17 -15.76
N LEU A 385 1.47 4.19 -15.76
CA LEU A 385 2.26 4.96 -16.73
C LEU A 385 2.19 4.37 -18.14
N ILE A 386 2.20 3.04 -18.30
CA ILE A 386 1.96 2.40 -19.61
C ILE A 386 0.60 2.83 -20.18
N LEU A 387 -0.47 2.74 -19.38
CA LEU A 387 -1.82 3.10 -19.80
C LEU A 387 -1.92 4.60 -20.13
N TYR A 388 -1.32 5.46 -19.31
CA TYR A 388 -1.27 6.90 -19.56
C TYR A 388 -0.55 7.22 -20.87
N PHE A 389 0.67 6.71 -21.06
CA PHE A 389 1.44 6.99 -22.28
C PHE A 389 0.83 6.32 -23.52
N CYS A 390 0.09 5.23 -23.36
CA CYS A 390 -0.74 4.64 -24.41
C CYS A 390 -1.74 5.68 -24.93
N VAL A 391 -2.60 6.19 -24.06
CA VAL A 391 -3.61 7.19 -24.40
C VAL A 391 -2.97 8.47 -24.91
N GLU A 392 -1.91 8.96 -24.27
CA GLU A 392 -1.20 10.17 -24.68
C GLU A 392 -0.63 10.06 -26.10
N ASN A 393 0.00 8.93 -26.43
CA ASN A 393 0.56 8.71 -27.76
C ASN A 393 -0.53 8.56 -28.83
N ILE A 394 -1.67 7.93 -28.50
CA ILE A 394 -2.83 7.86 -29.40
C ILE A 394 -3.37 9.26 -29.68
N LEU A 395 -3.53 10.08 -28.64
CA LEU A 395 -4.04 11.45 -28.77
C LEU A 395 -3.14 12.34 -29.63
N CYS A 396 -1.81 12.20 -29.47
CA CYS A 396 -0.80 12.90 -30.27
C CYS A 396 -0.69 12.43 -31.72
N SER A 397 -1.34 11.32 -32.10
CA SER A 397 -1.24 10.78 -33.46
C SER A 397 -2.19 11.49 -34.45
N ASN A 398 -1.86 11.42 -35.74
CA ASN A 398 -2.67 11.94 -36.85
C ASN A 398 -3.90 11.06 -37.20
N LEU A 399 -4.33 10.20 -36.29
CA LEU A 399 -5.49 9.33 -36.53
C LEU A 399 -6.80 10.12 -36.51
N SER A 400 -7.81 9.60 -37.21
CA SER A 400 -9.19 10.07 -37.07
C SER A 400 -9.67 9.91 -35.62
N VAL A 401 -10.62 10.74 -35.21
CA VAL A 401 -11.22 10.69 -33.87
C VAL A 401 -11.77 9.28 -33.56
N LYS A 402 -12.46 8.66 -34.53
CA LYS A 402 -12.94 7.27 -34.42
C LYS A 402 -11.82 6.28 -34.09
N ASN A 403 -10.70 6.35 -34.79
CA ASN A 403 -9.57 5.44 -34.58
C ASN A 403 -8.89 5.69 -33.22
N LYS A 404 -8.79 6.96 -32.77
CA LYS A 404 -8.28 7.28 -31.43
C LYS A 404 -9.10 6.60 -30.34
N TYR A 405 -10.43 6.66 -30.45
CA TYR A 405 -11.31 5.95 -29.52
C TYR A 405 -11.08 4.44 -29.56
N ILE A 406 -11.06 3.82 -30.75
CA ILE A 406 -10.84 2.37 -30.90
C ILE A 406 -9.54 1.90 -30.23
N PHE A 407 -8.41 2.59 -30.47
CA PHE A 407 -7.14 2.21 -29.84
C PHE A 407 -7.10 2.44 -28.33
N SER A 408 -7.96 3.31 -27.79
CA SER A 408 -8.06 3.55 -26.34
C SER A 408 -8.98 2.56 -25.61
N ILE A 409 -9.79 1.77 -26.33
CA ILE A 409 -10.75 0.82 -25.75
C ILE A 409 -10.09 -0.12 -24.73
N PRO A 410 -8.95 -0.78 -25.03
CA PRO A 410 -8.33 -1.71 -24.07
C PRO A 410 -8.01 -1.03 -22.73
N THR A 411 -7.53 0.21 -22.73
CA THR A 411 -7.23 0.95 -21.51
C THR A 411 -8.47 1.21 -20.66
N HIS A 412 -9.61 1.51 -21.27
CA HIS A 412 -10.88 1.67 -20.54
C HIS A 412 -11.35 0.35 -19.94
N PHE A 413 -11.19 -0.76 -20.67
CA PHE A 413 -11.51 -2.09 -20.15
C PHE A 413 -10.59 -2.53 -19.01
N VAL A 414 -9.33 -2.08 -18.97
CA VAL A 414 -8.45 -2.30 -17.80
C VAL A 414 -9.05 -1.62 -16.57
N ILE A 415 -9.44 -0.34 -16.67
CA ILE A 415 -10.04 0.40 -15.55
C ILE A 415 -11.37 -0.24 -15.12
N TYR A 416 -12.23 -0.60 -16.07
CA TYR A 416 -13.48 -1.30 -15.79
C TYR A 416 -13.26 -2.67 -15.11
N GLY A 417 -12.26 -3.43 -15.56
CA GLY A 417 -11.88 -4.71 -14.96
C GLY A 417 -11.40 -4.56 -13.51
N CYS A 418 -10.64 -3.50 -13.21
CA CYS A 418 -10.24 -3.16 -11.85
C CYS A 418 -11.45 -2.84 -10.96
N ILE A 419 -12.39 -2.01 -11.41
CA ILE A 419 -13.61 -1.69 -10.65
C ILE A 419 -14.44 -2.95 -10.39
N THR A 420 -14.61 -3.79 -11.43
CA THR A 420 -15.33 -5.07 -11.31
C THR A 420 -14.66 -5.97 -10.26
N PHE A 421 -13.33 -6.04 -10.26
CA PHE A 421 -12.56 -6.76 -9.24
C PHE A 421 -12.81 -6.20 -7.84
N LEU A 422 -12.75 -4.87 -7.64
CA LEU A 422 -12.96 -4.25 -6.32
C LEU A 422 -14.35 -4.56 -5.75
N TYR A 423 -15.39 -4.59 -6.60
CA TYR A 423 -16.73 -4.99 -6.20
C TYR A 423 -16.81 -6.48 -5.84
N ALA A 424 -16.23 -7.36 -6.66
CA ALA A 424 -16.20 -8.79 -6.39
C ALA A 424 -15.46 -9.07 -5.07
N TYR A 425 -14.30 -8.46 -4.88
CA TYR A 425 -13.50 -8.59 -3.67
C TYR A 425 -14.22 -8.02 -2.43
N GLY A 426 -14.89 -6.87 -2.53
CA GLY A 426 -15.72 -6.32 -1.46
C GLY A 426 -16.84 -7.29 -1.02
N ASN A 427 -17.54 -7.91 -1.98
CA ASN A 427 -18.53 -8.94 -1.68
C ASN A 427 -17.89 -10.19 -1.02
N CYS A 428 -16.70 -10.61 -1.46
CA CYS A 428 -15.97 -11.70 -0.83
C CYS A 428 -15.60 -11.40 0.62
N LEU A 429 -15.22 -10.15 0.95
CA LEU A 429 -14.97 -9.72 2.32
C LEU A 429 -16.22 -9.89 3.19
N SER A 430 -17.39 -9.45 2.71
CA SER A 430 -18.67 -9.59 3.43
C SER A 430 -19.02 -11.05 3.69
N HIS A 431 -19.02 -11.90 2.65
CA HIS A 431 -19.35 -13.31 2.80
C HIS A 431 -18.35 -14.08 3.67
N GLN A 432 -17.06 -13.75 3.58
CA GLN A 432 -16.06 -14.37 4.44
C GLN A 432 -16.23 -13.93 5.90
N LYS A 433 -16.57 -12.67 6.16
CA LYS A 433 -16.88 -12.16 7.50
C LYS A 433 -18.07 -12.91 8.10
N GLU A 434 -19.19 -12.97 7.39
CA GLU A 434 -20.41 -13.68 7.81
C GLU A 434 -20.12 -15.15 8.13
N TYR A 435 -19.34 -15.83 7.29
CA TYR A 435 -18.98 -17.23 7.50
C TYR A 435 -18.07 -17.40 8.73
N SER A 436 -17.10 -16.53 8.92
CA SER A 436 -16.24 -16.55 10.11
C SER A 436 -17.02 -16.24 11.39
N ASP A 437 -17.90 -15.24 11.37
CA ASP A 437 -18.83 -14.91 12.47
C ASP A 437 -19.65 -16.14 12.87
N PHE A 438 -20.23 -16.84 11.88
CA PHE A 438 -20.97 -18.08 12.10
C PHE A 438 -20.11 -19.17 12.78
N ARG A 439 -18.88 -19.41 12.28
CA ARG A 439 -17.99 -20.43 12.86
C ARG A 439 -17.62 -20.11 14.32
N PHE A 440 -17.31 -18.84 14.63
CA PHE A 440 -17.02 -18.43 16.00
C PHE A 440 -18.24 -18.52 16.92
N GLN A 441 -19.42 -18.10 16.46
CA GLN A 441 -20.65 -18.19 17.24
C GLN A 441 -21.00 -19.63 17.60
N LEU A 442 -20.82 -20.58 16.68
CA LEU A 442 -21.01 -22.01 16.97
C LEU A 442 -20.07 -22.48 18.10
N ILE A 443 -18.78 -22.16 18.00
CA ILE A 443 -17.77 -22.55 18.99
C ILE A 443 -18.12 -21.96 20.37
N ILE A 444 -18.48 -20.68 20.42
CA ILE A 444 -18.81 -20.00 21.68
C ILE A 444 -20.08 -20.58 22.30
N ASN A 445 -21.11 -20.84 21.49
CA ASN A 445 -22.36 -21.45 21.97
C ASN A 445 -22.11 -22.85 22.54
N ASP A 446 -21.28 -23.65 21.88
CA ASP A 446 -20.91 -24.99 22.35
C ASP A 446 -20.04 -24.93 23.61
N MET A 447 -19.18 -23.91 23.76
CA MET A 447 -18.37 -23.70 24.96
C MET A 447 -19.18 -23.22 26.16
N ASN A 448 -20.20 -22.37 25.95
CA ASN A 448 -21.00 -21.76 27.03
C ASN A 448 -21.64 -22.80 27.97
N GLU A 449 -21.93 -24.01 27.49
CA GLU A 449 -22.44 -25.11 28.31
C GLU A 449 -21.46 -25.57 29.40
N TYR A 450 -20.16 -25.27 29.26
CA TYR A 450 -19.07 -25.81 30.09
C TYR A 450 -18.24 -24.73 30.79
N ILE A 451 -18.51 -23.45 30.54
CA ILE A 451 -17.79 -22.33 31.17
C ILE A 451 -18.20 -22.22 32.64
N LYS A 452 -17.20 -22.16 33.53
CA LYS A 452 -17.32 -21.81 34.95
C LYS A 452 -16.92 -20.35 35.16
N GLU A 453 -17.14 -19.81 36.37
CA GLU A 453 -16.67 -18.47 36.72
C GLU A 453 -15.14 -18.34 36.57
N GLY A 454 -14.68 -17.24 35.95
CA GLY A 454 -13.26 -16.93 35.75
C GLY A 454 -12.91 -16.64 34.29
N ASP A 455 -11.61 -16.46 34.03
CA ASP A 455 -11.08 -16.27 32.67
C ASP A 455 -11.22 -17.56 31.85
N VAL A 456 -11.53 -17.41 30.56
CA VAL A 456 -11.70 -18.52 29.63
C VAL A 456 -10.57 -18.52 28.63
N TYR A 457 -9.87 -19.65 28.54
CA TYR A 457 -8.70 -19.83 27.69
C TYR A 457 -9.04 -20.74 26.52
N ILE A 458 -8.65 -20.34 25.31
CA ILE A 458 -8.96 -21.08 24.08
C ILE A 458 -7.75 -21.17 23.17
N SER A 459 -7.57 -22.36 22.60
CA SER A 459 -6.56 -22.63 21.57
C SER A 459 -7.19 -23.36 20.39
N PHE A 460 -6.64 -23.13 19.20
CA PHE A 460 -7.14 -23.72 17.95
C PHE A 460 -6.13 -24.71 17.39
N LYS A 461 -6.59 -25.92 17.04
CA LYS A 461 -5.81 -26.99 16.40
C LYS A 461 -6.53 -27.51 15.16
N GLY A 462 -5.87 -28.41 14.43
CA GLY A 462 -6.43 -29.06 13.25
C GLY A 462 -6.02 -28.38 11.94
N LYS A 463 -6.90 -28.42 10.94
CA LYS A 463 -6.69 -27.70 9.67
C LYS A 463 -7.39 -26.34 9.75
N SER A 464 -6.81 -25.34 9.11
CA SER A 464 -7.49 -24.05 8.89
C SER A 464 -8.87 -24.30 8.27
N THR A 465 -9.88 -23.53 8.66
CA THR A 465 -11.19 -23.60 8.01
C THR A 465 -11.04 -23.35 6.51
N ASP A 466 -11.89 -23.96 5.69
CA ASP A 466 -11.95 -23.62 4.27
C ASP A 466 -12.56 -22.22 4.09
N TYR A 467 -12.31 -21.59 2.95
CA TYR A 467 -12.99 -20.34 2.57
C TYR A 467 -14.50 -20.58 2.49
N CYS A 468 -15.29 -19.53 2.68
CA CYS A 468 -16.71 -19.59 2.37
C CYS A 468 -16.91 -20.05 0.91
N GLN A 469 -17.74 -21.07 0.67
CA GLN A 469 -17.93 -21.65 -0.66
C GLN A 469 -18.41 -20.63 -1.70
N ALA A 470 -19.10 -19.57 -1.27
CA ALA A 470 -19.53 -18.47 -2.13
C ALA A 470 -18.36 -17.74 -2.82
N LEU A 471 -17.12 -17.88 -2.31
CA LEU A 471 -15.92 -17.27 -2.88
C LEU A 471 -15.34 -18.07 -4.04
N ASP A 472 -15.69 -19.34 -4.24
CA ASP A 472 -15.02 -20.26 -5.17
C ASP A 472 -14.89 -19.70 -6.59
N VAL A 473 -15.98 -19.13 -7.10
CA VAL A 473 -16.02 -18.54 -8.45
C VAL A 473 -15.14 -17.29 -8.52
N ALA A 474 -15.22 -16.43 -7.51
CA ALA A 474 -14.45 -15.20 -7.44
C ALA A 474 -12.94 -15.50 -7.31
N VAL A 475 -12.56 -16.47 -6.48
CA VAL A 475 -11.16 -16.91 -6.28
C VAL A 475 -10.60 -17.54 -7.56
N LYS A 476 -11.39 -18.37 -8.26
CA LYS A 476 -10.98 -18.93 -9.57
C LYS A 476 -10.70 -17.82 -10.59
N GLN A 477 -11.56 -16.80 -10.62
CA GLN A 477 -11.40 -15.67 -11.53
C GLN A 477 -10.27 -14.71 -11.11
N TYR A 478 -10.10 -14.51 -9.80
CA TYR A 478 -9.15 -13.58 -9.19
C TYR A 478 -8.36 -14.27 -8.07
N PRO A 479 -7.30 -15.01 -8.40
CA PRO A 479 -6.51 -15.77 -7.43
C PRO A 479 -5.92 -14.92 -6.29
N ILE A 480 -5.75 -13.61 -6.53
CA ILE A 480 -5.27 -12.65 -5.52
C ILE A 480 -6.14 -12.61 -4.28
N ILE A 481 -7.44 -12.97 -4.36
CA ILE A 481 -8.34 -13.01 -3.21
C ILE A 481 -7.78 -13.93 -2.10
N ASN A 482 -7.10 -15.03 -2.46
CA ASN A 482 -6.45 -15.92 -1.49
C ASN A 482 -5.27 -15.29 -0.76
N LEU A 483 -4.68 -14.21 -1.30
CA LEU A 483 -3.61 -13.44 -0.67
C LEU A 483 -4.15 -12.24 0.12
N LEU A 484 -5.40 -11.86 -0.16
CA LEU A 484 -6.07 -10.73 0.49
C LEU A 484 -6.83 -11.20 1.72
N LEU A 485 -7.42 -12.40 1.70
CA LEU A 485 -8.18 -12.95 2.82
C LEU A 485 -7.35 -13.94 3.62
N GLU A 486 -7.75 -14.15 4.86
CA GLU A 486 -7.26 -15.25 5.70
C GLU A 486 -8.46 -16.03 6.24
N ASN A 487 -8.34 -17.35 6.27
CA ASN A 487 -9.36 -18.23 6.81
C ASN A 487 -9.45 -18.06 8.32
N GLN A 488 -10.66 -17.94 8.84
CA GLN A 488 -10.91 -17.82 10.28
C GLN A 488 -12.15 -18.62 10.69
N PRO A 489 -12.11 -19.30 11.85
CA PRO A 489 -10.95 -19.47 12.74
C PRO A 489 -9.81 -20.28 12.10
N SER A 490 -8.56 -20.03 12.47
CA SER A 490 -7.40 -20.80 11.97
C SER A 490 -6.38 -21.13 13.06
N PRO A 491 -5.79 -22.34 13.08
CA PRO A 491 -4.77 -22.70 14.05
C PRO A 491 -3.58 -21.74 14.03
N ASN A 492 -3.12 -21.29 15.20
CA ASN A 492 -1.98 -20.38 15.35
C ASN A 492 -2.09 -19.04 14.59
N SER A 493 -3.29 -18.63 14.20
CA SER A 493 -3.52 -17.33 13.56
C SER A 493 -3.80 -16.25 14.58
N SER A 494 -3.02 -15.17 14.54
CA SER A 494 -3.28 -13.93 15.31
C SER A 494 -4.59 -13.25 14.91
N TRP A 495 -5.22 -13.68 13.81
CA TRP A 495 -6.49 -13.11 13.37
C TRP A 495 -7.69 -13.60 14.18
N ASN A 496 -7.53 -14.70 14.94
CA ASN A 496 -8.56 -15.18 15.85
C ASN A 496 -8.74 -14.24 17.05
N ASP A 497 -7.66 -13.56 17.47
CA ASP A 497 -7.59 -12.81 18.72
C ASP A 497 -8.65 -11.71 18.84
N GLU A 498 -9.09 -11.11 17.72
CA GLU A 498 -10.18 -10.13 17.72
C GLU A 498 -11.50 -10.73 18.20
N TYR A 499 -11.86 -11.91 17.68
CA TYR A 499 -13.09 -12.60 18.07
C TYR A 499 -13.00 -13.02 19.52
N LEU A 500 -11.86 -13.57 19.93
CA LEU A 500 -11.64 -13.95 21.31
C LEU A 500 -11.81 -12.75 22.24
N TYR A 501 -11.16 -11.62 21.91
CA TYR A 501 -11.25 -10.41 22.72
C TYR A 501 -12.66 -9.81 22.78
N LYS A 502 -13.41 -9.82 21.66
CA LYS A 502 -14.83 -9.37 21.65
C LYS A 502 -15.71 -10.11 22.66
N PHE A 503 -15.37 -11.35 22.97
CA PHE A 503 -16.10 -12.21 23.91
C PHE A 503 -15.35 -12.43 25.23
N ASN A 504 -14.35 -11.60 25.56
CA ASN A 504 -13.50 -11.72 26.76
C ASN A 504 -12.81 -13.09 26.91
N LEU A 505 -12.45 -13.72 25.80
CA LEU A 505 -11.71 -14.98 25.75
C LEU A 505 -10.22 -14.69 25.58
N VAL A 506 -9.38 -15.50 26.23
CA VAL A 506 -7.92 -15.39 26.18
C VAL A 506 -7.35 -16.45 25.23
N SER A 507 -6.58 -16.00 24.25
CA SER A 507 -5.85 -16.86 23.33
C SER A 507 -4.68 -17.55 24.05
N GLU A 508 -4.68 -18.88 24.09
CA GLU A 508 -3.52 -19.67 24.55
C GLU A 508 -2.79 -20.27 23.35
N GLN A 509 -1.47 -20.05 23.29
CA GLN A 509 -0.61 -20.86 22.43
C GLN A 509 -0.46 -22.25 23.04
N GLU A 510 -0.38 -23.29 22.20
CA GLU A 510 -0.28 -24.70 22.61
C GLU A 510 0.73 -24.90 23.77
N ASN A 511 0.23 -24.93 25.00
CA ASN A 511 1.04 -25.29 26.17
C ASN A 511 0.40 -26.38 27.04
N SER A 512 -0.81 -26.85 26.75
CA SER A 512 -1.36 -28.01 27.45
C SER A 512 -0.87 -29.31 26.80
N LYS A 513 0.23 -29.86 27.33
CA LYS A 513 0.65 -31.27 27.10
C LYS A 513 -0.38 -32.28 27.64
N GLU A 514 -1.41 -31.83 28.35
CA GLU A 514 -2.50 -32.66 28.83
C GLU A 514 -3.55 -32.92 27.74
N LYS A 515 -3.95 -34.19 27.59
CA LYS A 515 -5.12 -34.57 26.79
C LYS A 515 -6.38 -34.11 27.52
N LEU A 516 -6.95 -32.99 27.09
CA LEU A 516 -8.26 -32.55 27.57
C LEU A 516 -9.36 -33.54 27.12
N PRO A 517 -10.40 -33.77 27.94
CA PRO A 517 -11.50 -34.66 27.56
C PRO A 517 -12.34 -34.04 26.44
N LEU A 518 -12.89 -34.89 25.57
CA LEU A 518 -13.85 -34.49 24.55
C LEU A 518 -15.16 -34.09 25.23
N LEU A 519 -15.62 -32.87 24.99
CA LEU A 519 -16.87 -32.35 25.51
C LEU A 519 -17.99 -32.46 24.48
N LYS A 520 -17.71 -32.08 23.22
CA LYS A 520 -18.69 -32.06 22.14
C LYS A 520 -18.03 -32.37 20.79
N GLU A 521 -18.73 -33.15 19.98
CA GLU A 521 -18.36 -33.39 18.59
C GLU A 521 -19.44 -32.81 17.67
N SER A 522 -19.03 -32.02 16.68
CA SER A 522 -19.92 -31.47 15.66
C SER A 522 -19.36 -31.71 14.27
N TYR A 523 -20.14 -31.34 13.26
CA TYR A 523 -19.67 -31.32 11.86
C TYR A 523 -18.49 -30.35 11.66
N TYR A 524 -18.51 -29.20 12.34
CA TYR A 524 -17.56 -28.11 12.10
C TYR A 524 -16.32 -28.14 13.00
N HIS A 525 -16.41 -28.75 14.18
CA HIS A 525 -15.29 -28.81 15.13
C HIS A 525 -15.51 -29.88 16.20
N ASP A 526 -14.41 -30.31 16.83
CA ASP A 526 -14.44 -31.02 18.10
C ASP A 526 -13.99 -30.06 19.22
N LEU A 527 -14.76 -30.07 20.31
CA LEU A 527 -14.48 -29.26 21.49
C LEU A 527 -13.91 -30.16 22.59
N TYR A 528 -12.68 -29.88 23.00
CA TYR A 528 -12.06 -30.47 24.18
C TYR A 528 -11.94 -29.42 25.26
N GLY A 529 -12.15 -29.77 26.52
CA GLY A 529 -12.00 -28.76 27.57
C GLY A 529 -12.10 -29.28 28.99
N LYS A 530 -11.49 -28.55 29.92
CA LYS A 530 -11.57 -28.77 31.36
C LYS A 530 -11.22 -27.46 32.08
N ASP A 531 -11.95 -27.12 33.14
CA ASP A 531 -11.67 -25.99 34.04
C ASP A 531 -11.36 -24.67 33.29
N ASN A 532 -12.26 -24.25 32.39
CA ASN A 532 -12.16 -23.05 31.55
C ASN A 532 -11.02 -23.03 30.51
N HIS A 533 -10.25 -24.11 30.36
CA HIS A 533 -9.33 -24.29 29.24
C HIS A 533 -9.99 -25.12 28.15
N PHE A 534 -10.01 -24.58 26.92
CA PHE A 534 -10.62 -25.20 25.75
C PHE A 534 -9.63 -25.35 24.60
N VAL A 535 -9.68 -26.50 23.93
CA VAL A 535 -8.98 -26.76 22.67
C VAL A 535 -10.04 -27.05 21.62
N VAL A 536 -10.11 -26.19 20.60
CA VAL A 536 -11.00 -26.38 19.46
C VAL A 536 -10.22 -27.01 18.33
N ASN A 537 -10.56 -28.26 18.00
CA ASN A 537 -10.02 -28.93 16.82
C ASN A 537 -10.93 -28.63 15.63
N LEU A 538 -10.46 -27.79 14.72
CA LEU A 538 -11.22 -27.35 13.56
C LEU A 538 -11.32 -28.45 12.51
N LYS A 539 -12.56 -28.75 12.11
CA LYS A 539 -12.87 -29.57 10.93
C LYS A 539 -13.08 -28.66 9.72
N LYS A 540 -12.95 -29.24 8.53
CA LYS A 540 -13.15 -28.51 7.27
C LYS A 540 -14.57 -27.96 7.19
#